data_AF-A0A430R069-F1
#
_entry.id   AF-A0A430R069-F1
#
_cell.length_a   1.000
_cell.length_b   1.000
_cell.length_c   1.000
_cell.angle_alpha   90.00
_cell.angle_beta   90.00
_cell.angle_gamma   90.00
#
_symmetry.space_group_name_H-M   'P 1'
#
loop_
_entity.id
_entity.type
_entity.pdbx_description
1 polymer ?
#
loop_
_entity_poly.entity_id
_entity_poly.type
_entity_poly.pdbx_seq_one_letter_code
_entity_poly.pdbx_strand_id
1 'polypeptide(L)'
;MRLLPFALALAPLFPPLALLAPLFLGHLRRLSPWALGLLGVYALSVLLPALGAPEPLAFPLALGRVLYVLGLVGAGVALYAGASSPTQALKPLGYGLFLLYITAFVATYLTFGDQAVQQRLMHPFHSPVGLGFMGAMGVLLAVYLRYPWPFRLLLGLLGGAVLLLSASRGGMLALLVGGAGGLLFRGRGLWALGLAGLVLFAASTLDTPISERFFQAHLSGREGLWLRAYEVYQAHPWTGVGPYVLGDYLKGTLFGECFLFPLLEARGLTCPDWLRPLGGLWSFAHNHLLQALGESGVGGA
;
A
#
# COMPACT_ATOMS: atom_id res chain seq x y z
N MET A 1 27.37 -2.72 2.24
CA MET A 1 25.91 -2.53 2.01
C MET A 1 25.19 -3.82 1.54
N ARG A 2 25.58 -5.02 1.99
CA ARG A 2 24.89 -6.29 1.64
C ARG A 2 23.49 -6.45 2.29
N LEU A 3 23.17 -5.63 3.28
CA LEU A 3 21.93 -5.69 4.05
C LEU A 3 20.71 -5.08 3.34
N LEU A 4 20.91 -4.13 2.42
CA LEU A 4 19.81 -3.39 1.81
C LEU A 4 18.96 -4.24 0.83
N PRO A 5 19.56 -5.07 -0.05
CA PRO A 5 18.81 -6.06 -0.82
C PRO A 5 18.03 -7.05 0.05
N PHE A 6 18.63 -7.49 1.16
CA PHE A 6 17.99 -8.39 2.12
C PHE A 6 16.80 -7.71 2.81
N ALA A 7 16.96 -6.46 3.26
CA ALA A 7 15.88 -5.67 3.84
C ALA A 7 14.73 -5.47 2.84
N LEU A 8 15.03 -5.24 1.56
CA LEU A 8 14.01 -5.14 0.51
C LEU A 8 13.24 -6.45 0.31
N ALA A 9 13.91 -7.60 0.39
CA ALA A 9 13.24 -8.90 0.35
C ALA A 9 12.39 -9.15 1.60
N LEU A 10 12.80 -8.65 2.77
CA LEU A 10 12.07 -8.88 4.02
C LEU A 10 10.93 -7.87 4.23
N ALA A 11 10.97 -6.69 3.60
CA ALA A 11 10.00 -5.62 3.80
C ALA A 11 8.52 -6.03 3.58
N PRO A 12 8.15 -6.85 2.59
CA PRO A 12 6.77 -7.32 2.44
C PRO A 12 6.31 -8.21 3.61
N LEU A 13 7.22 -8.98 4.21
CA LEU A 13 6.92 -9.88 5.34
C LEU A 13 6.92 -9.14 6.69
N PHE A 14 7.78 -8.13 6.81
CA PHE A 14 7.96 -7.36 8.02
C PHE A 14 7.87 -5.85 7.71
N PRO A 15 6.63 -5.31 7.53
CA PRO A 15 6.41 -3.90 7.24
C PRO A 15 7.11 -2.90 8.18
N PRO A 16 7.30 -3.19 9.49
CA PRO A 16 8.05 -2.29 10.37
C PRO A 16 9.48 -1.96 9.91
N LEU A 17 10.09 -2.76 9.03
CA LEU A 17 11.40 -2.41 8.45
C LEU A 17 11.40 -1.07 7.71
N ALA A 18 10.24 -0.66 7.19
CA ALA A 18 10.13 0.63 6.52
C ALA A 18 10.42 1.80 7.47
N LEU A 19 10.27 1.64 8.79
CA LEU A 19 10.60 2.68 9.78
C LEU A 19 12.09 3.04 9.80
N LEU A 20 12.95 2.20 9.22
CA LEU A 20 14.38 2.47 9.05
C LEU A 20 14.68 3.37 7.84
N ALA A 21 13.67 3.72 7.04
CA ALA A 21 13.82 4.54 5.84
C ALA A 21 14.56 5.87 6.05
N PRO A 22 14.35 6.63 7.16
CA PRO A 22 15.06 7.90 7.39
C PRO A 22 16.60 7.78 7.40
N LEU A 23 17.16 6.59 7.67
CA LEU A 23 18.60 6.34 7.61
C LEU A 23 19.20 6.56 6.21
N PHE A 24 18.37 6.59 5.17
CA PHE A 24 18.80 6.74 3.78
C PHE A 24 18.68 8.17 3.23
N LEU A 25 18.25 9.15 4.03
CA LEU A 25 18.09 10.55 3.59
C LEU A 25 19.35 11.14 2.94
N GLY A 26 20.54 10.77 3.43
CA GLY A 26 21.81 11.24 2.85
C GLY A 26 22.00 10.88 1.37
N HIS A 27 21.33 9.83 0.87
CA HIS A 27 21.42 9.41 -0.52
C HIS A 27 20.63 10.31 -1.47
N LEU A 28 19.70 11.13 -0.97
CA LEU A 28 18.92 12.07 -1.79
C LEU A 28 19.82 13.08 -2.51
N ARG A 29 21.00 13.39 -1.96
CA ARG A 29 21.99 14.29 -2.57
C ARG A 29 22.48 13.82 -3.96
N ARG A 30 22.21 12.57 -4.33
CA ARG A 30 22.55 12.00 -5.64
C ARG A 30 21.46 12.22 -6.70
N LEU A 31 20.30 12.73 -6.31
CA LEU A 31 19.20 13.04 -7.23
C LEU A 31 19.51 14.33 -8.00
N SER A 32 18.84 14.49 -9.16
CA SER A 32 18.90 15.73 -9.92
C SER A 32 18.25 16.89 -9.14
N PRO A 33 18.62 18.15 -9.42
CA PRO A 33 17.99 19.32 -8.80
C PRO A 33 16.46 19.35 -8.96
N TRP A 34 15.95 18.88 -10.11
CA TRP A 34 14.50 18.79 -10.36
C TRP A 34 13.79 17.79 -9.44
N ALA A 35 14.39 16.61 -9.25
CA ALA A 35 13.85 15.61 -8.33
C ALA A 35 13.90 16.12 -6.88
N LEU A 36 14.99 16.78 -6.47
CA LEU A 36 15.09 17.43 -5.17
C LEU A 36 14.06 18.55 -5.00
N GLY A 37 13.84 19.36 -6.04
CA GLY A 37 12.81 20.39 -6.06
C GLY A 37 11.41 19.82 -5.86
N LEU A 38 11.06 18.74 -6.58
CA LEU A 38 9.78 18.05 -6.43
C LEU A 38 9.59 17.48 -5.00
N LEU A 39 10.64 16.87 -4.44
CA LEU A 39 10.61 16.39 -3.06
C LEU A 39 10.49 17.53 -2.05
N GLY A 40 11.09 18.69 -2.34
CA GLY A 40 10.94 19.92 -1.56
C GLY A 40 9.51 20.46 -1.60
N VAL A 41 8.89 20.50 -2.78
CA VAL A 41 7.46 20.87 -2.93
C VAL A 41 6.56 19.94 -2.14
N TYR A 42 6.77 18.63 -2.23
CA TYR A 42 6.06 17.65 -1.40
C TYR A 42 6.27 17.89 0.11
N ALA A 43 7.49 18.15 0.54
CA ALA A 43 7.77 18.43 1.95
C ALA A 43 7.05 19.69 2.43
N LEU A 44 7.04 20.75 1.61
CA LEU A 44 6.36 22.00 1.93
C LEU A 44 4.83 21.83 1.94
N SER A 45 4.25 21.08 1.00
CA SER A 45 2.80 20.84 0.95
C SER A 45 2.29 20.07 2.17
N VAL A 46 3.17 19.31 2.85
CA VAL A 46 2.83 18.60 4.09
C VAL A 46 3.15 19.42 5.34
N LEU A 47 4.31 20.11 5.38
CA LEU A 47 4.78 20.81 6.58
C LEU A 47 4.12 22.18 6.78
N LEU A 48 3.86 22.95 5.70
CA LEU A 48 3.30 24.29 5.84
C LEU A 48 1.87 24.26 6.41
N PRO A 49 0.95 23.40 5.93
CA PRO A 49 -0.37 23.27 6.56
C PRO A 49 -0.29 22.80 8.01
N ALA A 50 0.63 21.87 8.31
CA ALA A 50 0.78 21.32 9.65
C ALA A 50 1.28 22.34 10.69
N LEU A 51 1.99 23.41 10.28
CA LEU A 51 2.37 24.51 11.17
C LEU A 51 1.17 25.34 11.64
N GLY A 52 0.12 25.43 10.80
CA GLY A 52 -1.10 26.16 11.11
C GLY A 52 -2.27 25.28 11.55
N ALA A 53 -2.06 23.96 11.64
CA ALA A 53 -3.09 23.02 12.06
C ALA A 53 -3.40 23.19 13.56
N PRO A 54 -4.66 22.97 13.98
CA PRO A 54 -5.07 23.15 15.37
C PRO A 54 -4.48 22.10 16.33
N GLU A 55 -4.06 20.95 15.81
CA GLU A 55 -3.65 19.80 16.61
C GLU A 55 -2.15 19.84 16.95
N PRO A 56 -1.77 19.67 18.23
CA PRO A 56 -0.38 19.79 18.66
C PRO A 56 0.54 18.74 18.04
N LEU A 57 -0.01 17.57 17.68
CA LEU A 57 0.74 16.48 17.04
C LEU A 57 0.84 16.64 15.51
N ALA A 58 0.14 17.60 14.90
CA ALA A 58 0.12 17.75 13.45
C ALA A 58 1.52 17.94 12.86
N PHE A 59 2.29 18.90 13.40
CA PHE A 59 3.65 19.18 12.92
C PHE A 59 4.64 18.02 13.13
N PRO A 60 4.80 17.42 14.33
CA PRO A 60 5.74 16.31 14.50
C PRO A 60 5.36 15.09 13.65
N LEU A 61 4.07 14.80 13.46
CA LEU A 61 3.61 13.72 12.58
C LEU A 61 3.83 14.03 11.10
N ALA A 62 3.62 15.28 10.68
CA ALA A 62 3.97 15.76 9.34
C ALA A 62 5.47 15.64 9.06
N LEU A 63 6.32 16.05 10.00
CA LEU A 63 7.77 15.89 9.91
C LEU A 63 8.15 14.41 9.81
N GLY A 64 7.57 13.56 10.66
CA GLY A 64 7.74 12.12 10.59
C GLY A 64 7.38 11.54 9.22
N ARG A 65 6.22 11.92 8.66
CA ARG A 65 5.76 11.50 7.32
C ARG A 65 6.74 11.93 6.23
N VAL A 66 7.19 13.19 6.27
CA VAL A 66 8.16 13.72 5.29
C VAL A 66 9.46 12.96 5.37
N LEU A 67 10.06 12.81 6.56
CA LEU A 67 11.31 12.06 6.75
C LEU A 67 11.18 10.61 6.31
N TYR A 68 10.04 9.98 6.60
CA TYR A 68 9.74 8.61 6.17
C TYR A 68 9.68 8.49 4.64
N VAL A 69 8.89 9.32 3.96
CA VAL A 69 8.74 9.27 2.49
C VAL A 69 10.04 9.64 1.79
N LEU A 70 10.71 10.71 2.22
CA LEU A 70 12.02 11.09 1.70
C LEU A 70 13.06 9.98 1.94
N GLY A 71 13.02 9.33 3.10
CA GLY A 71 13.83 8.17 3.42
C GLY A 71 13.59 6.99 2.48
N LEU A 72 12.33 6.69 2.14
CA LEU A 72 11.99 5.61 1.19
C LEU A 72 12.54 5.89 -0.21
N VAL A 73 12.44 7.15 -0.67
CA VAL A 73 13.07 7.57 -1.93
C VAL A 73 14.59 7.41 -1.85
N GLY A 74 15.20 7.84 -0.75
CA GLY A 74 16.63 7.67 -0.49
C GLY A 74 17.07 6.20 -0.48
N ALA A 75 16.25 5.31 0.08
CA ALA A 75 16.49 3.87 0.06
C ALA A 75 16.46 3.32 -1.37
N GLY A 76 15.55 3.80 -2.22
CA GLY A 76 15.54 3.50 -3.65
C GLY A 76 16.81 3.95 -4.38
N VAL A 77 17.31 5.15 -4.07
CA VAL A 77 18.58 5.68 -4.62
C VAL A 77 19.78 4.84 -4.16
N ALA A 78 19.80 4.45 -2.87
CA ALA A 78 20.84 3.60 -2.31
C ALA A 78 20.83 2.19 -2.95
N LEU A 79 19.65 1.60 -3.15
CA LEU A 79 19.45 0.33 -3.86
C LEU A 79 19.97 0.41 -5.30
N TYR A 80 19.65 1.49 -6.00
CA TYR A 80 20.11 1.69 -7.38
C TYR A 80 21.63 1.82 -7.46
N ALA A 81 22.24 2.62 -6.58
CA ALA A 81 23.69 2.85 -6.59
C ALA A 81 24.50 1.61 -6.21
N GLY A 82 23.93 0.68 -5.43
CA GLY A 82 24.58 -0.57 -5.05
C GLY A 82 24.42 -1.71 -6.05
N ALA A 83 23.60 -1.53 -7.08
CA ALA A 83 23.29 -2.56 -8.07
C ALA A 83 23.99 -2.30 -9.41
N SER A 84 24.42 -3.36 -10.10
CA SER A 84 25.02 -3.24 -11.44
C SER A 84 24.00 -2.81 -12.51
N SER A 85 22.71 -2.94 -12.23
CA SER A 85 21.62 -2.49 -13.09
C SER A 85 20.33 -2.28 -12.29
N PRO A 86 19.42 -1.38 -12.75
CA PRO A 86 18.13 -1.17 -12.07
C PRO A 86 17.29 -2.43 -11.95
N THR A 87 17.42 -3.37 -12.90
CA THR A 87 16.71 -4.65 -12.83
C THR A 87 17.23 -5.55 -11.71
N GLN A 88 18.53 -5.51 -11.40
CA GLN A 88 19.10 -6.28 -10.29
C GLN A 88 18.72 -5.69 -8.93
N ALA A 89 18.58 -4.36 -8.82
CA ALA A 89 18.20 -3.69 -7.58
C ALA A 89 16.83 -4.17 -7.05
N LEU A 90 15.89 -4.47 -7.96
CA LEU A 90 14.52 -4.85 -7.61
C LEU A 90 14.30 -6.37 -7.48
N LYS A 91 15.24 -7.21 -7.94
CA LYS A 91 15.11 -8.68 -7.82
C LYS A 91 14.75 -9.17 -6.42
N PRO A 92 15.38 -8.67 -5.33
CA PRO A 92 15.08 -9.09 -3.96
C PRO A 92 13.60 -8.96 -3.59
N LEU A 93 12.92 -7.92 -4.06
CA LEU A 93 11.50 -7.70 -3.80
C LEU A 93 10.64 -8.88 -4.28
N GLY A 94 10.95 -9.46 -5.44
CA GLY A 94 10.22 -10.63 -5.95
C GLY A 94 10.34 -11.86 -5.06
N TYR A 95 11.50 -12.09 -4.43
CA TYR A 95 11.65 -13.17 -3.45
C TYR A 95 10.84 -12.90 -2.18
N GLY A 96 10.84 -11.65 -1.71
CA GLY A 96 9.99 -11.22 -0.59
C GLY A 96 8.50 -11.40 -0.83
N LEU A 97 8.06 -10.99 -2.01
CA LEU A 97 6.67 -11.15 -2.45
C LEU A 97 6.28 -12.63 -2.57
N PHE A 98 7.14 -13.46 -3.14
CA PHE A 98 6.89 -14.91 -3.23
C PHE A 98 6.65 -15.53 -1.84
N LEU A 99 7.50 -15.21 -0.86
CA LEU A 99 7.33 -15.67 0.51
C LEU A 99 6.05 -15.12 1.14
N LEU A 100 5.76 -13.83 0.94
CA LEU A 100 4.53 -13.21 1.43
C LEU A 100 3.27 -13.91 0.87
N TYR A 101 3.27 -14.27 -0.41
CA TYR A 101 2.13 -14.95 -1.02
C TYR A 101 1.89 -16.30 -0.36
N ILE A 102 2.95 -17.09 -0.18
CA ILE A 102 2.88 -18.37 0.52
C ILE A 102 2.34 -18.18 1.93
N THR A 103 2.88 -17.22 2.70
CA THR A 103 2.42 -16.98 4.07
C THR A 103 0.98 -16.49 4.12
N ALA A 104 0.50 -15.72 3.13
CA ALA A 104 -0.89 -15.30 3.04
C ALA A 104 -1.86 -16.48 2.82
N PHE A 105 -1.53 -17.38 1.89
CA PHE A 105 -2.31 -18.61 1.68
C PHE A 105 -2.34 -19.48 2.93
N VAL A 106 -1.17 -19.76 3.51
CA VAL A 106 -1.05 -20.56 4.72
C VAL A 106 -1.81 -19.92 5.88
N ALA A 107 -1.63 -18.63 6.13
CA ALA A 107 -2.27 -17.95 7.26
C ALA A 107 -3.80 -17.88 7.11
N THR A 108 -4.30 -17.67 5.88
CA THR A 108 -5.75 -17.69 5.59
C THR A 108 -6.32 -19.10 5.81
N TYR A 109 -5.68 -20.14 5.26
CA TYR A 109 -6.12 -21.52 5.42
C TYR A 109 -6.09 -21.97 6.89
N LEU A 110 -5.01 -21.66 7.62
CA LEU A 110 -4.90 -21.97 9.05
C LEU A 110 -5.94 -21.25 9.91
N THR A 111 -6.61 -20.21 9.39
CA THR A 111 -7.63 -19.45 10.13
C THR A 111 -9.04 -19.91 9.80
N PHE A 112 -9.33 -20.21 8.53
CA PHE A 112 -10.68 -20.51 8.07
C PHE A 112 -10.89 -21.97 7.63
N GLY A 113 -9.84 -22.80 7.58
CA GLY A 113 -9.91 -24.17 7.06
C GLY A 113 -10.47 -24.21 5.64
N ASP A 114 -11.38 -25.14 5.39
CA ASP A 114 -12.05 -25.29 4.08
C ASP A 114 -12.88 -24.07 3.68
N GLN A 115 -13.34 -23.26 4.64
CA GLN A 115 -14.05 -22.02 4.35
C GLN A 115 -13.15 -20.93 3.76
N ALA A 116 -11.82 -21.11 3.76
CA ALA A 116 -10.88 -20.15 3.20
C ALA A 116 -11.18 -19.80 1.73
N VAL A 117 -11.78 -20.71 0.96
CA VAL A 117 -12.17 -20.49 -0.44
C VAL A 117 -13.29 -19.45 -0.58
N GLN A 118 -14.13 -19.31 0.45
CA GLN A 118 -15.20 -18.31 0.48
C GLN A 118 -14.74 -16.97 1.08
N GLN A 119 -13.55 -16.94 1.66
CA GLN A 119 -12.97 -15.75 2.28
C GLN A 119 -12.01 -15.06 1.32
N ARG A 120 -11.88 -13.74 1.46
CA ARG A 120 -10.81 -13.01 0.78
C ARG A 120 -9.46 -13.47 1.33
N LEU A 121 -8.45 -13.50 0.47
CA LEU A 121 -7.09 -13.75 0.94
C LEU A 121 -6.64 -12.63 1.89
N MET A 122 -6.11 -13.00 3.05
CA MET A 122 -5.69 -12.09 4.10
C MET A 122 -4.29 -12.45 4.62
N HIS A 123 -3.65 -11.51 5.33
CA HIS A 123 -2.36 -11.73 5.98
C HIS A 123 -2.32 -10.96 7.33
N PRO A 124 -1.58 -11.43 8.34
CA PRO A 124 -1.50 -10.77 9.65
C PRO A 124 -1.05 -9.30 9.61
N PHE A 125 -0.34 -8.90 8.55
CA PHE A 125 0.23 -7.55 8.40
C PHE A 125 -0.28 -6.80 7.17
N HIS A 126 -1.21 -7.37 6.40
CA HIS A 126 -1.72 -6.73 5.18
C HIS A 126 -3.23 -6.89 5.07
N SER A 127 -3.90 -5.79 4.71
CA SER A 127 -5.29 -5.87 4.28
C SER A 127 -5.39 -6.60 2.94
N PRO A 128 -6.55 -7.17 2.59
CA PRO A 128 -6.78 -7.74 1.27
C PRO A 128 -6.49 -6.74 0.13
N VAL A 129 -6.79 -5.45 0.33
CA VAL A 129 -6.49 -4.42 -0.67
C VAL A 129 -4.98 -4.31 -0.91
N GLY A 130 -4.19 -4.23 0.18
CA GLY A 130 -2.74 -4.18 0.14
C GLY A 130 -2.13 -5.44 -0.50
N LEU A 131 -2.64 -6.63 -0.15
CA LEU A 131 -2.21 -7.88 -0.77
C LEU A 131 -2.43 -7.88 -2.28
N GLY A 132 -3.54 -7.35 -2.77
CA GLY A 132 -3.77 -7.29 -4.21
C GLY A 132 -2.82 -6.34 -4.95
N PHE A 133 -2.45 -5.20 -4.35
CA PHE A 133 -1.37 -4.36 -4.88
C PHE A 133 -0.04 -5.13 -4.94
N MET A 134 0.27 -5.88 -3.89
CA MET A 134 1.45 -6.73 -3.86
C MET A 134 1.38 -7.84 -4.90
N GLY A 135 0.23 -8.47 -5.12
CA GLY A 135 0.01 -9.47 -6.16
C GLY A 135 0.25 -8.92 -7.57
N ALA A 136 -0.32 -7.74 -7.87
CA ALA A 136 -0.07 -7.02 -9.11
C ALA A 136 1.43 -6.71 -9.31
N MET A 137 2.13 -6.28 -8.25
CA MET A 137 3.57 -6.07 -8.28
C MET A 137 4.33 -7.36 -8.65
N GLY A 138 3.96 -8.51 -8.06
CA GLY A 138 4.58 -9.81 -8.41
C GLY A 138 4.42 -10.17 -9.88
N VAL A 139 3.23 -9.95 -10.44
CA VAL A 139 2.97 -10.15 -11.88
C VAL A 139 3.86 -9.23 -12.72
N LEU A 140 3.91 -7.92 -12.40
CA LEU A 140 4.74 -6.96 -13.12
C LEU A 140 6.23 -7.32 -13.03
N LEU A 141 6.72 -7.71 -11.85
CA LEU A 141 8.12 -8.15 -11.67
C LEU A 141 8.39 -9.43 -12.47
N ALA A 142 7.48 -10.39 -12.49
CA ALA A 142 7.60 -11.59 -13.31
C ALA A 142 7.63 -11.25 -14.82
N VAL A 143 6.87 -10.26 -15.28
CA VAL A 143 6.88 -9.85 -16.70
C VAL A 143 8.16 -9.09 -17.07
N TYR A 144 8.55 -8.10 -16.25
CA TYR A 144 9.60 -7.14 -16.63
C TYR A 144 11.00 -7.50 -16.15
N LEU A 145 11.14 -8.32 -15.10
CA LEU A 145 12.46 -8.75 -14.61
C LEU A 145 12.81 -10.16 -15.08
N ARG A 146 14.12 -10.41 -15.18
CA ARG A 146 14.67 -11.72 -15.54
C ARG A 146 14.98 -12.52 -14.28
N TYR A 147 14.02 -13.34 -13.86
CA TYR A 147 14.20 -14.39 -12.86
C TYR A 147 14.48 -15.75 -13.52
N PRO A 148 15.04 -16.75 -12.80
CA PRO A 148 15.07 -18.12 -13.26
C PRO A 148 13.67 -18.60 -13.66
N TRP A 149 13.57 -19.31 -14.78
CA TRP A 149 12.30 -19.73 -15.40
C TRP A 149 11.24 -20.26 -14.42
N PRO A 150 11.53 -21.28 -13.57
CA PRO A 150 10.47 -21.83 -12.72
C PRO A 150 10.02 -20.81 -11.66
N PHE A 151 10.96 -20.07 -11.07
CA PHE A 151 10.63 -19.03 -10.09
C PHE A 151 9.83 -17.89 -10.71
N ARG A 152 10.19 -17.47 -11.93
CA ARG A 152 9.51 -16.41 -12.67
C ARG A 152 8.05 -16.75 -12.91
N LEU A 153 7.78 -17.98 -13.35
CA LEU A 153 6.43 -18.47 -13.60
C LEU A 153 5.64 -18.54 -12.29
N LEU A 154 6.21 -19.14 -11.25
CA LEU A 154 5.55 -19.26 -9.95
C LEU A 154 5.24 -17.90 -9.32
N LEU A 155 6.16 -16.94 -9.40
CA LEU A 155 5.95 -15.58 -8.92
C LEU A 155 4.77 -14.91 -9.63
N GLY A 156 4.69 -15.05 -10.95
CA GLY A 156 3.59 -14.50 -11.75
C GLY A 156 2.25 -15.17 -11.44
N LEU A 157 2.22 -16.50 -11.39
CA LEU A 157 1.00 -17.26 -11.08
C LEU A 157 0.48 -16.99 -9.67
N LEU A 158 1.36 -17.03 -8.65
CA LEU A 158 0.98 -16.71 -7.29
C LEU A 158 0.56 -15.24 -7.15
N GLY A 159 1.27 -14.31 -7.80
CA GLY A 159 0.89 -12.89 -7.81
C GLY A 159 -0.50 -12.67 -8.41
N GLY A 160 -0.82 -13.36 -9.51
CA GLY A 160 -2.15 -13.34 -10.14
C GLY A 160 -3.21 -13.96 -9.23
N ALA A 161 -2.92 -15.10 -8.61
CA ALA A 161 -3.84 -15.75 -7.67
C ALA A 161 -4.12 -14.88 -6.44
N VAL A 162 -3.09 -14.24 -5.86
CA VAL A 162 -3.24 -13.28 -4.76
C VAL A 162 -4.08 -12.08 -5.19
N LEU A 163 -3.82 -11.52 -6.38
CA LEU A 163 -4.62 -10.41 -6.91
C LEU A 163 -6.10 -10.80 -7.06
N LEU A 164 -6.37 -11.98 -7.61
CA LEU A 164 -7.71 -12.51 -7.80
C LEU A 164 -8.43 -12.75 -6.47
N LEU A 165 -7.83 -13.55 -5.58
CA LEU A 165 -8.44 -13.98 -4.32
C LEU A 165 -8.50 -12.88 -3.25
N SER A 166 -7.67 -11.84 -3.39
CA SER A 166 -7.82 -10.64 -2.56
C SER A 166 -8.98 -9.75 -3.00
N ALA A 167 -9.54 -9.96 -4.20
CA ALA A 167 -10.55 -9.10 -4.83
C ALA A 167 -10.20 -7.60 -4.77
N SER A 168 -8.93 -7.25 -5.02
CA SER A 168 -8.45 -5.87 -4.93
C SER A 168 -8.58 -5.14 -6.26
N ARG A 169 -9.60 -4.28 -6.37
CA ARG A 169 -9.77 -3.37 -7.52
C ARG A 169 -8.58 -2.43 -7.69
N GLY A 170 -8.01 -1.94 -6.58
CA GLY A 170 -6.79 -1.11 -6.60
C GLY A 170 -5.58 -1.86 -7.14
N GLY A 171 -5.40 -3.13 -6.75
CA GLY A 171 -4.38 -3.99 -7.31
C GLY A 171 -4.55 -4.22 -8.81
N MET A 172 -5.79 -4.42 -9.27
CA MET A 172 -6.08 -4.58 -10.70
C MET A 172 -5.76 -3.31 -11.49
N LEU A 173 -6.16 -2.14 -10.96
CA LEU A 173 -5.81 -0.87 -11.55
C LEU A 173 -4.29 -0.69 -11.62
N ALA A 174 -3.54 -1.08 -10.58
CA ALA A 174 -2.08 -1.03 -10.59
C ALA A 174 -1.48 -1.95 -11.67
N LEU A 175 -2.04 -3.14 -11.88
CA LEU A 175 -1.61 -4.05 -12.94
C LEU A 175 -1.89 -3.46 -14.33
N LEU A 176 -3.07 -2.87 -14.54
CA LEU A 176 -3.45 -2.23 -15.80
C LEU A 176 -2.57 -1.01 -16.10
N VAL A 177 -2.39 -0.11 -15.14
CA VAL A 177 -1.54 1.08 -15.27
C VAL A 177 -0.08 0.69 -15.47
N GLY A 178 0.43 -0.29 -14.71
CA GLY A 178 1.78 -0.82 -14.89
C GLY A 178 1.97 -1.55 -16.23
N GLY A 179 0.94 -2.22 -16.73
CA GLY A 179 0.91 -2.84 -18.05
C GLY A 179 0.95 -1.79 -19.17
N ALA A 180 0.08 -0.79 -19.11
CA ALA A 180 0.03 0.32 -20.05
C ALA A 180 1.34 1.12 -20.05
N GLY A 181 1.88 1.43 -18.87
CA GLY A 181 3.20 2.06 -18.76
C GLY A 181 4.29 1.21 -19.42
N GLY A 182 4.27 -0.11 -19.24
CA GLY A 182 5.24 -0.98 -19.92
C GLY A 182 5.06 -1.11 -21.43
N LEU A 183 3.91 -0.74 -22.00
CA LEU A 183 3.78 -0.56 -23.45
C LEU A 183 4.65 0.60 -23.91
N LEU A 184 4.55 1.74 -23.22
CA LEU A 184 5.28 2.97 -23.54
C LEU A 184 6.80 2.80 -23.43
N PHE A 185 7.27 1.99 -22.46
CA PHE A 185 8.70 1.94 -22.13
C PHE A 185 9.43 0.63 -22.49
N ARG A 186 8.73 -0.51 -22.63
CA ARG A 186 9.41 -1.83 -22.75
C ARG A 186 8.77 -2.83 -23.71
N GLY A 187 7.68 -2.50 -24.41
CA GLY A 187 6.98 -3.39 -25.38
C GLY A 187 6.34 -4.66 -24.77
N ARG A 188 6.79 -5.09 -23.59
CA ARG A 188 6.23 -6.22 -22.82
C ARG A 188 4.95 -5.89 -22.09
N GLY A 189 4.46 -4.64 -22.20
CA GLY A 189 3.18 -4.22 -21.64
C GLY A 189 2.00 -5.06 -22.13
N LEU A 190 2.05 -5.57 -23.37
CA LEU A 190 0.99 -6.43 -23.91
C LEU A 190 0.80 -7.71 -23.09
N TRP A 191 1.90 -8.30 -22.60
CA TRP A 191 1.81 -9.47 -21.73
C TRP A 191 1.19 -9.14 -20.38
N ALA A 192 1.55 -8.01 -19.77
CA ALA A 192 0.96 -7.58 -18.50
C ALA A 192 -0.54 -7.27 -18.66
N LEU A 193 -0.94 -6.63 -19.75
CA LEU A 193 -2.35 -6.36 -20.06
C LEU A 193 -3.13 -7.63 -20.41
N GLY A 194 -2.53 -8.55 -21.17
CA GLY A 194 -3.12 -9.86 -21.44
C GLY A 194 -3.33 -10.67 -20.16
N LEU A 195 -2.37 -10.64 -19.24
CA LEU A 195 -2.51 -11.26 -17.92
C LEU A 195 -3.57 -10.56 -17.05
N ALA A 196 -3.68 -9.23 -17.11
CA ALA A 196 -4.77 -8.50 -16.46
C ALA A 196 -6.14 -8.95 -17.01
N GLY A 197 -6.26 -9.05 -18.33
CA GLY A 197 -7.45 -9.58 -19.01
C GLY A 197 -7.76 -11.03 -18.59
N LEU A 198 -6.74 -11.89 -18.47
CA LEU A 198 -6.92 -13.26 -17.99
C LEU A 198 -7.42 -13.31 -16.54
N VAL A 199 -6.89 -12.46 -15.66
CA VAL A 199 -7.36 -12.38 -14.26
C VAL A 199 -8.80 -11.87 -14.20
N LEU A 200 -9.17 -10.87 -15.00
CA LEU A 200 -10.54 -10.37 -15.11
C LEU A 200 -11.49 -11.44 -15.65
N PHE A 201 -11.06 -12.15 -16.68
CA PHE A 201 -11.82 -13.26 -17.26
C PHE A 201 -12.04 -14.37 -16.22
N ALA A 202 -10.97 -14.80 -15.54
CA ALA A 202 -11.07 -15.78 -14.46
C ALA A 202 -12.03 -15.31 -13.36
N ALA A 203 -11.93 -14.05 -12.93
CA ALA A 203 -12.84 -13.46 -11.96
C ALA A 203 -14.30 -13.53 -12.44
N SER A 204 -14.58 -13.26 -13.71
CA SER A 204 -15.94 -13.32 -14.26
C SER A 204 -16.54 -14.73 -14.34
N THR A 205 -15.70 -15.76 -14.42
CA THR A 205 -16.13 -17.16 -14.52
C THR A 205 -16.30 -17.86 -13.18
N LEU A 206 -15.75 -17.29 -12.10
CA LEU A 206 -15.86 -17.86 -10.76
C LEU A 206 -17.19 -17.46 -10.15
N ASP A 207 -18.06 -18.42 -9.86
CA ASP A 207 -19.31 -18.19 -9.13
C ASP A 207 -19.03 -18.20 -7.62
N THR A 208 -18.42 -17.12 -7.13
CA THR A 208 -17.96 -17.02 -5.74
C THR A 208 -18.23 -15.61 -5.18
N PRO A 209 -18.39 -15.44 -3.86
CA PRO A 209 -18.52 -14.11 -3.25
C PRO A 209 -17.35 -13.15 -3.56
N ILE A 210 -16.19 -13.70 -3.94
CA ILE A 210 -14.98 -12.96 -4.32
C ILE A 210 -15.16 -12.28 -5.67
N SER A 211 -15.79 -12.93 -6.64
CA SER A 211 -16.02 -12.37 -7.97
C SER A 211 -17.07 -11.26 -7.95
N GLU A 212 -18.17 -11.44 -7.21
CA GLU A 212 -19.18 -10.41 -7.04
C GLU A 212 -18.57 -9.11 -6.51
N ARG A 213 -17.72 -9.19 -5.48
CA ARG A 213 -17.01 -8.03 -4.92
C ARG A 213 -16.05 -7.36 -5.90
N PHE A 214 -15.53 -8.11 -6.86
CA PHE A 214 -14.62 -7.57 -7.87
C PHE A 214 -15.34 -6.59 -8.81
N PHE A 215 -16.60 -6.89 -9.15
CA PHE A 215 -17.41 -6.13 -10.11
C PHE A 215 -18.47 -5.22 -9.46
N GLN A 216 -18.74 -5.36 -8.16
CA GLN A 216 -19.64 -4.46 -7.44
C GLN A 216 -19.10 -3.02 -7.39
N ALA A 217 -19.93 -2.06 -7.79
CA ALA A 217 -19.63 -0.63 -7.75
C ALA A 217 -20.13 0.07 -6.47
N HIS A 218 -20.76 -0.66 -5.54
CA HIS A 218 -21.29 -0.06 -4.32
C HIS A 218 -20.19 0.56 -3.45
N LEU A 219 -20.53 1.70 -2.87
CA LEU A 219 -19.78 2.33 -1.80
C LEU A 219 -19.84 1.37 -0.61
N SER A 220 -18.68 0.93 -0.11
CA SER A 220 -18.60 -0.18 0.86
C SER A 220 -18.99 0.26 2.29
N GLY A 221 -20.08 1.00 2.45
CA GLY A 221 -20.53 1.62 3.70
C GLY A 221 -19.61 2.76 4.17
N ARG A 222 -18.81 3.34 3.26
CA ARG A 222 -17.78 4.34 3.58
C ARG A 222 -18.27 5.78 3.53
N GLU A 223 -19.53 5.98 3.17
CA GLU A 223 -20.17 7.28 3.05
C GLU A 223 -20.08 8.07 4.36
N GLY A 224 -20.27 7.39 5.50
CA GLY A 224 -20.08 8.01 6.81
C GLY A 224 -18.66 8.52 7.02
N LEU A 225 -17.63 7.72 6.67
CA LEU A 225 -16.23 8.15 6.76
C LEU A 225 -15.93 9.34 5.85
N TRP A 226 -16.53 9.36 4.66
CA TRP A 226 -16.33 10.43 3.68
C TRP A 226 -16.99 11.71 4.13
N LEU A 227 -18.23 11.62 4.63
CA LEU A 227 -18.94 12.75 5.20
C LEU A 227 -18.15 13.30 6.38
N ARG A 228 -17.67 12.44 7.27
CA ARG A 228 -16.89 12.88 8.44
C ARG A 228 -15.57 13.54 8.06
N ALA A 229 -14.84 12.98 7.10
CA ALA A 229 -13.63 13.61 6.57
C ALA A 229 -13.91 14.98 5.93
N TYR A 230 -15.04 15.08 5.22
CA TYR A 230 -15.47 16.32 4.61
C TYR A 230 -15.89 17.38 5.64
N GLU A 231 -16.58 16.99 6.72
CA GLU A 231 -16.91 17.88 7.85
C GLU A 231 -15.64 18.43 8.51
N VAL A 232 -14.62 17.61 8.71
CA VAL A 232 -13.32 18.05 9.23
C VAL A 232 -12.66 19.06 8.29
N TYR A 233 -12.69 18.79 6.98
CA TYR A 233 -12.22 19.75 5.98
C TYR A 233 -13.03 21.06 6.04
N GLN A 234 -14.35 21.02 6.16
CA GLN A 234 -15.17 22.23 6.28
C GLN A 234 -14.83 23.05 7.54
N ALA A 235 -14.50 22.38 8.64
CA ALA A 235 -14.06 23.04 9.87
C ALA A 235 -12.65 23.63 9.77
N HIS A 236 -11.75 23.00 9.02
CA HIS A 236 -10.35 23.38 8.87
C HIS A 236 -9.91 23.46 7.39
N PRO A 237 -10.50 24.36 6.58
CA PRO A 237 -10.39 24.31 5.12
C PRO A 237 -8.98 24.60 4.59
N TRP A 238 -8.21 25.41 5.30
CA TRP A 238 -6.91 25.87 4.83
C TRP A 238 -5.76 24.93 5.21
N THR A 239 -5.81 24.38 6.42
CA THR A 239 -4.69 23.66 7.04
C THR A 239 -5.00 22.19 7.30
N GLY A 240 -6.27 21.80 7.31
CA GLY A 240 -6.71 20.52 7.86
C GLY A 240 -6.37 20.39 9.35
N VAL A 241 -6.41 19.15 9.84
CA VAL A 241 -6.08 18.80 11.23
C VAL A 241 -4.69 18.19 11.41
N GLY A 242 -3.95 17.98 10.31
CA GLY A 242 -2.63 17.39 10.32
C GLY A 242 -2.60 15.92 9.87
N PRO A 243 -1.46 15.45 9.31
CA PRO A 243 -1.26 14.05 8.92
C PRO A 243 -1.44 13.07 10.08
N TYR A 244 -2.12 11.95 9.82
CA TYR A 244 -2.45 10.91 10.81
C TYR A 244 -3.38 11.33 11.96
N VAL A 245 -3.68 12.62 12.12
CA VAL A 245 -4.61 13.10 13.15
C VAL A 245 -6.07 13.01 12.68
N LEU A 246 -6.32 13.14 11.37
CA LEU A 246 -7.66 12.96 10.79
C LEU A 246 -8.31 11.65 11.23
N GLY A 247 -7.53 10.58 11.40
CA GLY A 247 -8.06 9.28 11.80
C GLY A 247 -8.74 9.28 13.16
N ASP A 248 -8.34 10.15 14.10
CA ASP A 248 -9.03 10.29 15.39
C ASP A 248 -10.44 10.87 15.23
N TYR A 249 -10.65 11.72 14.22
CA TYR A 249 -11.97 12.26 13.87
C TYR A 249 -12.86 11.23 13.15
N LEU A 250 -12.27 10.18 12.59
CA LEU A 250 -12.94 9.12 11.82
C LEU A 250 -13.31 7.89 12.67
N LYS A 251 -12.71 7.74 13.86
CA LYS A 251 -13.00 6.65 14.80
C LYS A 251 -14.50 6.54 15.06
N GLY A 252 -14.97 5.30 15.25
CA GLY A 252 -16.36 5.00 15.57
C GLY A 252 -17.35 5.15 14.40
N THR A 253 -16.92 5.65 13.24
CA THR A 253 -17.83 5.89 12.10
C THR A 253 -18.14 4.63 11.31
N LEU A 254 -17.11 3.85 10.96
CA LEU A 254 -17.26 2.60 10.19
C LEU A 254 -16.59 1.43 10.90
N PHE A 255 -15.38 1.66 11.37
CA PHE A 255 -14.68 0.77 12.28
C PHE A 255 -14.83 1.37 13.67
N GLY A 256 -14.95 0.53 14.70
CA GLY A 256 -15.02 1.02 16.09
C GLY A 256 -13.79 1.85 16.47
N GLU A 257 -13.65 2.18 17.75
CA GLU A 257 -12.54 3.02 18.24
C GLU A 257 -11.13 2.50 17.88
N CYS A 258 -11.03 1.19 17.64
CA CYS A 258 -9.82 0.54 17.17
C CYS A 258 -10.16 -0.78 16.47
N PHE A 259 -9.43 -1.11 15.41
CA PHE A 259 -9.55 -2.38 14.68
C PHE A 259 -8.16 -2.94 14.36
N LEU A 260 -8.06 -4.26 14.25
CA LEU A 260 -6.84 -4.96 13.83
C LEU A 260 -6.96 -5.40 12.36
N PHE A 261 -5.91 -6.02 11.82
CA PHE A 261 -6.03 -6.64 10.50
C PHE A 261 -7.10 -7.73 10.52
N PRO A 262 -7.94 -7.87 9.47
CA PRO A 262 -9.11 -8.77 9.49
C PRO A 262 -8.79 -10.22 9.86
N LEU A 263 -7.60 -10.73 9.50
CA LEU A 263 -7.19 -12.08 9.85
C LEU A 263 -6.96 -12.26 11.36
N LEU A 264 -6.44 -11.23 12.04
CA LEU A 264 -6.23 -11.25 13.49
C LEU A 264 -7.57 -11.24 14.21
N GLU A 265 -8.51 -10.39 13.76
CA GLU A 265 -9.87 -10.33 14.31
C GLU A 265 -10.63 -11.64 14.07
N ALA A 266 -10.46 -12.27 12.91
CA ALA A 266 -11.03 -13.58 12.61
C ALA A 266 -10.51 -14.70 13.51
N ARG A 267 -9.31 -14.54 14.09
CA ARG A 267 -8.76 -15.42 15.14
C ARG A 267 -9.22 -15.05 16.55
N GLY A 268 -10.16 -14.11 16.68
CA GLY A 268 -10.67 -13.64 17.96
C GLY A 268 -9.75 -12.66 18.68
N LEU A 269 -8.72 -12.13 18.02
CA LEU A 269 -7.88 -11.09 18.61
C LEU A 269 -8.61 -9.74 18.52
N THR A 270 -8.83 -9.13 19.68
CA THR A 270 -9.41 -7.79 19.78
C THR A 270 -8.33 -6.74 19.97
N CYS A 271 -8.61 -5.49 19.60
CA CYS A 271 -7.68 -4.40 19.85
C CYS A 271 -7.44 -4.22 21.37
N PRO A 272 -6.19 -4.37 21.85
CA PRO A 272 -5.88 -4.24 23.27
C PRO A 272 -6.02 -2.79 23.72
N ASP A 273 -6.34 -2.58 25.01
CA ASP A 273 -6.68 -1.26 25.55
C ASP A 273 -5.58 -0.22 25.35
N TRP A 274 -4.31 -0.62 25.47
CA TRP A 274 -3.16 0.27 25.25
C TRP A 274 -3.02 0.76 23.80
N LEU A 275 -3.59 0.02 22.84
CA LEU A 275 -3.54 0.34 21.41
C LEU A 275 -4.74 1.19 20.97
N ARG A 276 -5.86 1.17 21.72
CA ARG A 276 -7.07 1.94 21.38
C ARG A 276 -6.83 3.45 21.21
N PRO A 277 -6.04 4.13 22.07
CA PRO A 277 -5.72 5.55 21.85
C PRO A 277 -5.10 5.81 20.48
N LEU A 278 -4.31 4.85 19.98
CA LEU A 278 -3.61 4.95 18.70
C LEU A 278 -4.44 4.52 17.49
N GLY A 279 -5.69 4.06 17.67
CA GLY A 279 -6.56 3.55 16.60
C GLY A 279 -6.77 4.50 15.41
N GLY A 280 -6.52 5.78 15.59
CA GLY A 280 -6.65 6.81 14.56
C GLY A 280 -5.51 6.75 13.56
N LEU A 281 -4.32 6.29 13.97
CA LEU A 281 -3.12 6.28 13.13
C LEU A 281 -3.27 5.42 11.86
N TRP A 282 -4.15 4.41 11.90
CA TRP A 282 -4.48 3.57 10.74
C TRP A 282 -5.95 3.64 10.31
N SER A 283 -6.68 4.65 10.79
CA SER A 283 -8.02 4.99 10.32
C SER A 283 -7.92 6.03 9.20
N PHE A 284 -8.49 5.71 8.03
CA PHE A 284 -8.39 6.56 6.85
C PHE A 284 -9.75 6.67 6.15
N ALA A 285 -10.01 7.80 5.50
CA ALA A 285 -11.22 8.04 4.73
C ALA A 285 -11.35 7.08 3.53
N HIS A 286 -10.25 6.42 3.11
CA HIS A 286 -10.21 5.59 1.90
C HIS A 286 -10.64 6.31 0.60
N ASN A 287 -10.61 7.64 0.63
CA ASN A 287 -10.71 8.53 -0.51
C ASN A 287 -9.50 9.48 -0.40
N HIS A 288 -8.58 9.41 -1.36
CA HIS A 288 -7.32 10.13 -1.26
C HIS A 288 -7.49 11.65 -1.22
N LEU A 289 -8.46 12.20 -1.96
CA LEU A 289 -8.73 13.63 -1.96
C LEU A 289 -9.31 14.07 -0.62
N LEU A 290 -10.33 13.38 -0.11
CA LEU A 290 -10.92 13.72 1.20
C LEU A 290 -9.92 13.51 2.36
N GLN A 291 -9.06 12.49 2.27
CA GLN A 291 -7.96 12.32 3.22
C GLN A 291 -7.01 13.52 3.18
N ALA A 292 -6.57 13.93 1.99
CA ALA A 292 -5.65 15.07 1.83
C ALA A 292 -6.27 16.38 2.29
N LEU A 293 -7.54 16.63 1.93
CA LEU A 293 -8.28 17.82 2.38
C LEU A 293 -8.46 17.84 3.90
N GLY A 294 -8.81 16.71 4.52
CA GLY A 294 -8.94 16.63 5.97
C GLY A 294 -7.60 16.76 6.72
N GLU A 295 -6.51 16.20 6.18
CA GLU A 295 -5.20 16.25 6.82
C GLU A 295 -4.44 17.57 6.61
N SER A 296 -4.56 18.19 5.44
CA SER A 296 -3.74 19.36 5.06
C SER A 296 -4.52 20.54 4.48
N GLY A 297 -5.85 20.45 4.39
CA GLY A 297 -6.68 21.47 3.76
C GLY A 297 -6.35 21.65 2.28
N VAL A 298 -6.82 22.76 1.70
CA VAL A 298 -6.47 23.18 0.34
C VAL A 298 -4.98 23.48 0.20
N GLY A 299 -4.30 23.87 1.28
CA GLY A 299 -2.88 24.20 1.24
C GLY A 299 -1.96 23.02 0.90
N GLY A 300 -2.39 21.79 1.18
CA GLY A 300 -1.58 20.58 0.92
C GLY A 300 -2.19 19.55 -0.02
N ALA A 301 -3.51 19.60 -0.29
CA ALA A 301 -4.22 18.67 -1.18
C ALA A 301 -4.02 18.98 -2.67
#